data_AF-A0A7S1SG52-F1
#
_entry.id   AF-A0A7S1SG52-F1
#
_cell.length_a   1.000
_cell.length_b   1.000
_cell.length_c   1.000
_cell.angle_alpha   90.00
_cell.angle_beta   90.00
_cell.angle_gamma   90.00
#
_symmetry.space_group_name_H-M   'P 1'
#
loop_
_entity.id
_entity.type
_entity.pdbx_description
1 polymer ?
#
loop_
_entity_poly.entity_id
_entity_poly.type
_entity_poly.pdbx_seq_one_letter_code
_entity_poly.pdbx_strand_id
1 'polypeptide(L)'
;ARASRSSANLSGAKWPTHIVLEAIFSATDRFGNSVPASELATEGGGLRLLGSDSLEISNEQLELGDDGQARAWLRGLRPGTAQLWLLQAGADGPRNLTSVGLDLVDPPAGAKPDSTRTLSAKDAEWQPAAAEVREAFLHAWRGYRRWAWGTDEL
;
A
#
# COMPACT_ATOMS: atom_id res chain seq x y z
N ALA A 1 5.01 -5.10 23.01
CA ALA A 1 3.55 -4.93 23.07
C ALA A 1 3.01 -4.99 21.65
N ARG A 2 2.20 -5.99 21.34
CA ARG A 2 1.74 -6.33 19.99
C ARG A 2 0.41 -5.61 19.75
N ALA A 3 0.42 -4.54 18.98
CA ALA A 3 -0.76 -3.69 18.79
C ALA A 3 -1.62 -4.19 17.62
N SER A 4 -2.86 -4.47 17.97
CA SER A 4 -4.10 -4.34 17.20
C SER A 4 -4.19 -4.99 15.82
N ARG A 5 -4.82 -6.17 15.81
CA ARG A 5 -5.65 -6.61 14.69
C ARG A 5 -6.79 -5.59 14.51
N SER A 6 -6.72 -4.79 13.45
CA SER A 6 -7.90 -4.14 12.89
C SER A 6 -8.38 -4.97 11.71
N SER A 7 -9.29 -5.90 11.95
CA SER A 7 -10.20 -6.41 10.92
C SER A 7 -11.14 -5.27 10.55
N ALA A 8 -10.66 -4.35 9.73
CA ALA A 8 -11.49 -3.25 9.26
C ALA A 8 -12.46 -3.81 8.22
N ASN A 9 -13.76 -3.77 8.52
CA ASN A 9 -14.76 -3.73 7.46
C ASN A 9 -14.42 -2.51 6.59
N LEU A 10 -13.85 -2.76 5.42
CA LEU A 10 -13.38 -1.72 4.51
C LEU A 10 -14.53 -0.92 3.87
N SER A 11 -15.77 -1.39 4.03
CA SER A 11 -16.97 -0.66 3.59
C SER A 11 -17.11 0.66 4.35
N GLY A 12 -16.78 1.78 3.69
CA GLY A 12 -16.93 3.14 4.22
C GLY A 12 -15.70 3.71 4.94
N ALA A 13 -14.57 3.01 4.91
CA ALA A 13 -13.31 3.56 5.42
C ALA A 13 -12.76 4.61 4.44
N LYS A 14 -12.47 5.82 4.95
CA LYS A 14 -11.81 6.88 4.17
C LYS A 14 -10.30 6.64 4.11
N TRP A 15 -9.77 6.51 2.91
CA TRP A 15 -8.37 6.19 2.64
C TRP A 15 -7.62 7.42 2.14
N PRO A 16 -6.42 7.74 2.64
CA PRO A 16 -5.69 8.91 2.19
C PRO A 16 -5.11 8.72 0.78
N THR A 17 -5.10 9.78 -0.01
CA THR A 17 -4.33 9.86 -1.27
C THR A 17 -2.84 10.06 -1.02
N HIS A 18 -2.03 9.76 -2.04
CA HIS A 18 -0.57 9.93 -2.10
C HIS A 18 0.24 9.16 -1.04
N ILE A 19 -0.38 8.18 -0.41
CA ILE A 19 0.26 7.27 0.53
C ILE A 19 0.21 5.85 -0.05
N VAL A 20 1.33 5.13 0.09
CA VAL A 20 1.38 3.68 -0.17
C VAL A 20 1.00 2.97 1.11
N LEU A 21 -0.01 2.10 1.01
CA LEU A 21 -0.51 1.28 2.10
C LEU A 21 -0.23 -0.19 1.81
N GLU A 22 0.12 -0.91 2.86
CA GLU A 22 0.19 -2.36 2.84
C GLU A 22 -1.19 -2.92 3.20
N ALA A 23 -1.77 -3.70 2.28
CA ALA A 23 -2.99 -4.45 2.50
C ALA A 23 -2.64 -5.91 2.80
N ILE A 24 -3.18 -6.41 3.91
CA ILE A 24 -2.99 -7.79 4.36
C ILE A 24 -4.28 -8.56 4.08
N PHE A 25 -4.15 -9.73 3.44
CA PHE A 25 -5.27 -10.53 3.00
C PHE A 25 -5.36 -11.85 3.78
N SER A 26 -6.59 -12.23 4.10
CA SER A 26 -6.93 -13.52 4.67
C SER A 26 -8.24 -13.99 4.04
N ALA A 27 -8.33 -15.27 3.72
CA ALA A 27 -9.53 -15.86 3.14
C ALA A 27 -9.97 -17.10 3.92
N THR A 28 -11.26 -17.41 3.81
CA THR A 28 -11.83 -18.67 4.27
C THR A 28 -12.47 -19.40 3.10
N ASP A 29 -12.36 -20.72 3.06
CA ASP A 29 -13.05 -21.54 2.08
C ASP A 29 -14.58 -21.53 2.31
N ARG A 30 -15.33 -22.18 1.42
CA ARG A 30 -16.80 -22.31 1.53
C ARG A 30 -17.29 -23.04 2.78
N PHE A 31 -16.40 -23.73 3.49
CA PHE A 31 -16.68 -24.46 4.72
C PHE A 31 -16.24 -23.68 5.97
N GLY A 32 -15.67 -22.48 5.79
CA GLY A 32 -15.20 -21.63 6.87
C GLY A 32 -13.77 -21.93 7.35
N ASN A 33 -13.03 -22.81 6.66
CA ASN A 33 -11.64 -23.09 7.00
C ASN A 33 -10.74 -21.95 6.48
N SER A 34 -9.74 -21.56 7.26
CA SER A 34 -8.76 -20.57 6.83
C SER A 34 -7.94 -21.11 5.65
N VAL A 35 -7.86 -20.33 4.57
CA VAL A 35 -6.97 -20.62 3.44
C VAL A 35 -5.56 -20.16 3.80
N PRO A 36 -4.52 -21.00 3.64
CA PRO A 36 -3.13 -20.60 3.84
C PRO A 36 -2.74 -19.41 2.94
N ALA A 37 -2.00 -18.45 3.49
CA ALA A 37 -1.50 -17.30 2.73
C ALA A 37 -0.62 -17.70 1.53
N SER A 38 0.12 -18.81 1.64
CA SER A 38 0.91 -19.36 0.55
C SER A 38 0.05 -19.74 -0.65
N GLU A 39 -1.11 -20.37 -0.44
CA GLU A 39 -2.05 -20.71 -1.51
C GLU A 39 -2.64 -19.45 -2.15
N LEU A 40 -2.95 -18.43 -1.33
CA LEU A 40 -3.42 -17.13 -1.84
C LEU A 40 -2.37 -16.44 -2.73
N ALA A 41 -1.08 -16.57 -2.42
CA ALA A 41 0.00 -15.99 -3.20
C ALA A 41 0.31 -16.77 -4.49
N THR A 42 0.14 -18.09 -4.50
CA THR A 42 0.57 -18.94 -5.63
C THR A 42 -0.56 -19.42 -6.55
N GLU A 43 -1.78 -19.65 -6.07
CA GLU A 43 -2.86 -20.32 -6.83
C GLU A 43 -3.79 -19.35 -7.60
N GLY A 44 -3.24 -18.23 -8.07
CA GLY A 44 -4.00 -17.23 -8.83
C GLY A 44 -4.82 -16.26 -7.96
N GLY A 45 -4.56 -16.22 -6.65
CA GLY A 45 -5.01 -15.13 -5.80
C GLY A 45 -4.30 -13.84 -6.19
N GLY A 46 -5.08 -12.79 -6.41
CA GLY A 46 -4.58 -11.53 -6.91
C GLY A 46 -5.62 -10.43 -6.83
N LEU A 47 -5.16 -9.22 -7.06
CA LEU A 47 -5.98 -8.02 -7.04
C LEU A 47 -6.17 -7.51 -8.45
N ARG A 48 -7.40 -7.07 -8.74
CA ARG A 48 -7.72 -6.32 -9.95
C ARG A 48 -8.41 -5.02 -9.62
N LEU A 49 -7.99 -3.97 -10.29
CA LEU A 49 -8.70 -2.72 -10.34
C LEU A 49 -9.55 -2.67 -11.59
N LEU A 50 -10.84 -2.35 -11.46
CA LEU A 50 -11.72 -2.17 -12.61
C LEU A 50 -12.22 -0.73 -12.65
N GLY A 51 -11.86 -0.01 -13.72
CA GLY A 51 -12.47 1.28 -14.07
C GLY A 51 -12.21 2.43 -13.09
N SER A 52 -11.03 2.49 -12.44
CA SER A 52 -10.67 3.58 -11.56
C SER A 52 -9.28 4.13 -11.88
N ASP A 53 -9.14 5.46 -11.89
CA ASP A 53 -7.86 6.18 -11.92
C ASP A 53 -7.48 6.75 -10.54
N SER A 54 -8.29 6.45 -9.51
CA SER A 54 -8.08 6.90 -8.14
C SER A 54 -7.08 6.03 -7.38
N LEU A 55 -6.95 4.75 -7.74
CA LEU A 55 -6.11 3.77 -7.05
C LEU A 55 -5.09 3.15 -8.01
N GLU A 56 -3.94 2.78 -7.48
CA GLU A 56 -2.92 1.98 -8.16
C GLU A 56 -2.58 0.77 -7.27
N ILE A 57 -2.39 -0.39 -7.91
CA ILE A 57 -1.93 -1.62 -7.27
C ILE A 57 -0.50 -1.85 -7.74
N SER A 58 0.47 -1.85 -6.82
CA SER A 58 1.89 -2.01 -7.19
C SER A 58 2.23 -3.46 -7.56
N ASN A 59 1.57 -4.43 -6.93
CA ASN A 59 1.70 -5.85 -7.23
C ASN A 59 0.31 -6.48 -7.45
N GLU A 60 -0.01 -6.82 -8.71
CA GLU A 60 -1.30 -7.45 -9.04
C GLU A 60 -1.45 -8.85 -8.43
N GLN A 61 -0.33 -9.53 -8.18
CA GLN A 61 -0.27 -10.81 -7.48
C GLN A 61 0.08 -10.59 -6.01
N LEU A 62 -0.59 -11.31 -5.11
CA LEU A 62 -0.30 -11.23 -3.69
C LEU A 62 1.09 -11.81 -3.40
N GLU A 63 1.86 -11.09 -2.58
CA GLU A 63 3.18 -11.53 -2.13
C GLU A 63 3.10 -12.14 -0.73
N LEU A 64 3.93 -13.15 -0.48
CA LEU A 64 4.04 -13.75 0.85
C LEU A 64 5.10 -13.00 1.65
N GLY A 65 4.69 -12.30 2.70
CA GLY A 65 5.62 -11.65 3.62
C GLY A 65 6.35 -12.64 4.53
N ASP A 66 7.44 -12.19 5.15
CA ASP A 66 8.26 -12.99 6.07
C ASP A 66 7.49 -13.50 7.31
N ASP A 67 6.37 -12.86 7.63
CA ASP A 67 5.47 -13.28 8.70
C ASP A 67 4.41 -14.32 8.25
N GLY A 68 4.53 -14.79 7.01
CA GLY A 68 3.63 -15.77 6.41
C GLY A 68 2.27 -15.20 6.03
N GLN A 69 2.14 -13.88 5.85
CA GLN A 69 0.89 -13.25 5.43
C GLN A 69 0.91 -12.86 3.94
N ALA A 70 -0.24 -12.95 3.28
CA ALA A 70 -0.41 -12.53 1.89
C ALA A 70 -0.67 -11.02 1.83
N ARG A 71 0.08 -10.29 1.01
CA ARG A 71 0.17 -8.83 1.04
C ARG A 71 0.13 -8.21 -0.37
N ALA A 72 -0.38 -7.00 -0.44
CA ALA A 72 -0.22 -6.14 -1.61
C ALA A 72 -0.02 -4.68 -1.22
N TRP A 73 0.63 -3.93 -2.10
CA TRP A 73 0.80 -2.49 -1.95
C TRP A 73 -0.20 -1.75 -2.81
N LEU A 74 -0.95 -0.87 -2.16
CA LEU A 74 -1.99 -0.05 -2.75
C LEU A 74 -1.62 1.41 -2.58
N ARG A 75 -1.77 2.19 -3.65
CA ARG A 75 -1.50 3.63 -3.63
C ARG A 75 -2.72 4.42 -4.07
N GLY A 76 -3.19 5.31 -3.20
CA GLY A 76 -4.16 6.32 -3.59
C GLY A 76 -3.51 7.37 -4.49
N LEU A 77 -4.01 7.55 -5.71
CA LEU A 77 -3.53 8.56 -6.65
C LEU A 77 -4.32 9.86 -6.56
N ARG A 78 -5.65 9.77 -6.46
CA ARG A 78 -6.56 10.92 -6.45
C ARG A 78 -7.79 10.60 -5.60
N PRO A 79 -8.50 11.63 -5.09
CA PRO A 79 -9.77 11.41 -4.41
C PRO A 79 -10.79 10.76 -5.33
N GLY A 80 -11.60 9.86 -4.78
CA GLY A 80 -12.60 9.12 -5.54
C GLY A 80 -12.85 7.72 -4.98
N THR A 81 -13.87 7.04 -5.51
CA THR A 81 -14.19 5.68 -5.11
C THR A 81 -13.53 4.70 -6.07
N ALA A 82 -12.71 3.79 -5.53
CA ALA A 82 -12.11 2.69 -6.26
C ALA A 82 -12.79 1.36 -5.88
N GLN A 83 -13.04 0.50 -6.87
CA GLN A 83 -13.49 -0.87 -6.61
C GLN A 83 -12.31 -1.83 -6.76
N LEU A 84 -11.89 -2.38 -5.63
CA LEU A 84 -10.86 -3.41 -5.57
C LEU A 84 -11.51 -4.78 -5.65
N TRP A 85 -11.09 -5.61 -6.60
CA TRP A 85 -11.61 -6.96 -6.78
C TRP A 85 -10.57 -7.99 -6.38
N LEU A 86 -10.98 -8.93 -5.54
CA LEU A 86 -10.19 -10.09 -5.14
C LEU A 86 -10.50 -11.26 -6.07
N LEU A 87 -9.47 -11.77 -6.74
CA LEU A 87 -9.54 -13.00 -7.52
C LEU A 87 -9.60 -14.19 -6.57
N GLN A 88 -10.63 -15.02 -6.69
CA GLN A 88 -10.69 -16.27 -5.94
C GLN A 88 -9.68 -17.28 -6.51
N ALA A 89 -8.78 -17.78 -5.67
CA ALA A 89 -7.84 -18.84 -6.01
C ALA A 89 -8.58 -20.11 -6.49
N GLY A 90 -8.06 -20.74 -7.55
CA GLY A 90 -8.60 -21.99 -8.11
C GLY A 90 -9.88 -21.87 -8.95
N ALA A 91 -10.31 -20.66 -9.34
CA ALA A 91 -11.46 -20.46 -10.22
C ALA A 91 -11.03 -20.22 -11.70
N ASP A 92 -11.44 -21.12 -12.59
CA ASP A 92 -11.36 -20.90 -14.04
C ASP A 92 -12.40 -19.85 -14.46
N GLY A 93 -12.01 -18.58 -14.42
CA GLY A 93 -12.75 -17.45 -15.01
C GLY A 93 -13.17 -16.35 -14.03
N PRO A 94 -13.59 -15.18 -14.55
CA PRO A 94 -13.85 -13.96 -13.78
C PRO A 94 -15.12 -13.98 -12.92
N ARG A 95 -15.69 -15.16 -12.64
CA ARG A 95 -17.05 -15.29 -12.08
C ARG A 95 -17.14 -15.31 -10.56
N ASN A 96 -16.00 -15.45 -9.88
CA ASN A 96 -15.95 -15.44 -8.42
C ASN A 96 -15.04 -14.30 -7.95
N LEU A 97 -15.56 -13.08 -8.01
CA LEU A 97 -14.86 -11.89 -7.55
C LEU A 97 -15.59 -11.32 -6.35
N THR A 98 -14.86 -11.07 -5.26
CA THR A 98 -15.36 -10.27 -4.14
C THR A 98 -14.82 -8.86 -4.30
N SER A 99 -15.70 -7.86 -4.35
CA SER A 99 -15.29 -6.46 -4.41
C SER A 99 -15.32 -5.79 -3.04
N VAL A 100 -14.42 -4.84 -2.88
CA VAL A 100 -14.39 -3.89 -1.79
C VAL A 100 -14.33 -2.49 -2.40
N GLY A 101 -15.27 -1.62 -1.98
CA GLY A 101 -15.21 -0.20 -2.30
C GLY A 101 -14.26 0.53 -1.35
N LEU A 102 -13.35 1.33 -1.89
CA LEU A 102 -12.42 2.17 -1.15
C LEU A 102 -12.69 3.63 -1.50
N ASP A 103 -12.99 4.45 -0.49
CA ASP A 103 -13.20 5.89 -0.67
C ASP A 103 -11.90 6.64 -0.39
N LEU A 104 -11.25 7.11 -1.44
CA LEU A 104 -10.01 7.87 -1.36
C LEU A 104 -10.31 9.36 -1.14
N VAL A 105 -9.64 9.95 -0.17
CA VAL A 105 -9.79 11.35 0.23
C VAL A 105 -8.42 12.02 0.35
N ASP A 106 -8.34 13.29 -0.02
CA ASP A 106 -7.13 14.05 0.27
C ASP A 106 -7.00 14.25 1.78
N PRO A 107 -5.77 14.16 2.33
CA PRO A 107 -5.54 14.59 3.69
C PRO A 107 -5.92 16.07 3.80
N PRO A 108 -6.55 16.50 4.90
CA PRO A 108 -6.97 17.89 5.06
C PRO A 108 -5.76 18.81 4.87
N ALA A 109 -5.93 19.89 4.09
CA ALA A 109 -4.87 20.84 3.79
C ALA A 109 -4.24 21.36 5.10
N GLY A 110 -3.02 20.90 5.40
CA GLY A 110 -2.32 21.20 6.66
C GLY A 110 -2.10 20.02 7.60
N ALA A 111 -2.54 18.81 7.25
CA ALA A 111 -2.07 17.58 7.89
C ALA A 111 -0.57 17.43 7.66
N LYS A 112 0.23 17.97 8.59
CA LYS A 112 1.65 17.60 8.69
C LYS A 112 1.70 16.08 8.84
N PRO A 113 2.61 15.37 8.14
CA PRO A 113 2.81 13.95 8.39
C PRO A 113 2.99 13.79 9.88
N ASP A 114 2.17 12.93 10.47
CA ASP A 114 2.00 12.81 11.90
C ASP A 114 3.37 12.56 12.55
N SER A 115 4.00 13.63 13.02
CA SER A 115 5.34 13.61 13.61
C SER A 115 5.30 12.98 15.01
N THR A 116 4.14 12.45 15.40
CA THR A 116 3.91 11.70 16.63
C THR A 116 4.19 10.20 16.48
N ARG A 117 4.64 9.73 15.31
CA ARG A 117 5.35 8.44 15.24
C ARG A 117 6.66 8.60 16.01
N THR A 118 6.59 8.40 17.32
CA THR A 118 7.74 8.16 18.19
C THR A 118 8.54 7.06 17.51
N LEU A 119 9.68 7.45 16.93
CA LEU A 119 10.58 6.53 16.25
C LEU A 119 10.83 5.35 17.18
N SER A 120 10.72 4.13 16.65
CA SER A 120 11.10 2.98 17.46
C SER A 120 12.57 3.12 17.84
N ALA A 121 13.01 2.54 18.96
CA ALA A 121 14.41 2.62 19.37
C ALA A 121 15.38 2.12 18.28
N LYS A 122 14.89 1.25 17.37
CA LYS A 122 15.62 0.75 16.21
C LYS A 122 15.70 1.76 15.06
N ASP A 123 14.67 2.59 14.87
CA ASP A 123 14.69 3.64 13.84
C ASP A 123 15.54 4.85 14.27
N ALA A 124 15.68 5.06 15.59
CA ALA A 124 16.56 6.09 16.14
C ALA A 124 18.05 5.84 15.78
N GLU A 125 18.46 4.59 15.64
CA GLU A 125 19.82 4.21 15.22
C GLU A 125 20.17 4.75 13.83
N TRP A 126 19.19 4.83 12.93
CA TRP A 126 19.40 5.24 11.54
C TRP A 126 19.25 6.75 11.33
N GLN A 127 18.88 7.52 12.35
CA GLN A 127 18.72 8.97 12.22
C GLN A 127 19.96 9.70 11.69
N PRO A 128 21.19 9.42 12.17
CA PRO A 128 22.38 10.10 11.67
C PRO A 128 22.61 9.80 10.19
N ALA A 129 22.53 8.53 9.79
CA ALA A 129 22.68 8.12 8.40
C ALA A 129 21.60 8.73 7.49
N ALA A 130 20.35 8.78 7.95
CA ALA A 130 19.26 9.40 7.21
C ALA A 130 19.45 10.92 7.06
N ALA A 131 20.02 11.59 8.07
CA ALA A 131 20.36 13.00 8.00
C ALA A 131 21.46 13.27 6.95
N GLU A 132 22.51 12.43 6.92
CA GLU A 132 23.58 12.52 5.92
C GLU A 132 23.06 12.33 4.49
N VAL A 133 22.22 11.32 4.26
CA VAL A 133 21.60 11.07 2.94
C VAL A 133 20.74 12.26 2.53
N ARG A 134 19.96 12.82 3.46
CA ARG A 134 19.13 14.00 3.19
C ARG A 134 19.99 15.21 2.83
N GLU A 135 21.11 15.43 3.52
CA GLU A 135 22.02 16.52 3.20
C GLU A 135 22.68 16.34 1.83
N ALA A 136 23.17 15.14 1.52
CA ALA A 136 23.72 14.82 0.21
C ALA A 136 22.70 15.03 -0.92
N PHE A 137 21.47 14.55 -0.72
CA PHE A 137 20.37 14.74 -1.66
C PHE A 137 20.04 16.24 -1.86
N LEU A 138 19.93 17.00 -0.76
CA LEU A 138 19.67 18.44 -0.85
C LEU A 138 20.82 19.20 -1.52
N HIS A 139 22.06 18.76 -1.32
CA HIS A 139 23.21 19.31 -2.02
C HIS A 139 23.11 19.07 -3.53
N ALA A 140 22.88 17.83 -3.94
CA ALA A 140 22.70 17.46 -5.34
C ALA A 140 21.53 18.22 -5.98
N TRP A 141 20.39 18.28 -5.30
CA TRP A 141 19.20 18.99 -5.77
C TRP A 141 19.41 20.49 -5.94
N ARG A 142 20.17 21.14 -5.04
CA ARG A 142 20.55 22.55 -5.17
C ARG A 142 21.47 22.75 -6.38
N GLY A 143 22.36 21.80 -6.66
CA GLY A 143 23.14 21.76 -7.88
C GLY A 143 22.22 21.71 -9.11
N TYR A 144 21.31 20.71 -9.15
CA TYR A 144 20.32 20.51 -10.22
C TYR A 144 19.57 21.79 -10.52
N ARG A 145 18.97 22.36 -9.49
CA ARG A 145 18.17 23.57 -9.59
C ARG A 145 18.96 24.79 -10.06
N ARG A 146 20.26 24.87 -9.75
CA ARG A 146 21.08 26.02 -10.13
C ARG A 146 21.58 25.95 -11.57
N TRP A 147 21.88 24.76 -12.09
CA TRP A 147 22.65 24.61 -13.33
C TRP A 147 21.95 23.80 -14.44
N ALA A 148 21.00 22.95 -14.09
CA ALA A 148 20.39 21.98 -15.02
C ALA A 148 18.86 21.93 -14.88
N TRP A 149 18.24 23.02 -14.41
CA TRP A 149 16.80 23.03 -14.18
C TRP A 149 16.05 22.95 -15.51
N GLY A 150 15.36 21.83 -15.74
CA GLY A 150 14.62 21.59 -16.99
C GLY A 150 15.43 20.87 -18.07
N THR A 151 16.65 20.42 -17.76
CA THR A 151 17.38 19.44 -18.58
C THR A 151 17.32 18.06 -17.92
N ASP A 152 17.41 17.01 -18.74
CA ASP A 152 17.19 15.61 -18.29
C ASP A 152 18.21 15.18 -17.23
N GLU A 153 19.44 15.69 -17.27
CA GLU A 153 20.51 15.36 -16.31
C GLU A 153 21.36 16.61 -15.98
N LEU A 154 22.02 16.60 -14.81
CA LEU A 154 23.05 17.56 -14.42
C LEU A 154 24.44 16.96 -14.51
#